data_AF-A0A7V8WDM0-F1
#
_entry.id   AF-A0A7V8WDM0-F1
#
_cell.length_a   1.000
_cell.length_b   1.000
_cell.length_c   1.000
_cell.angle_alpha   90.00
_cell.angle_beta   90.00
_cell.angle_gamma   90.00
#
_symmetry.space_group_name_H-M   'P 1'
#
loop_
_entity.id
_entity.type
_entity.pdbx_description
1 polymer ?
#
loop_
_entity_poly.entity_id
_entity_poly.type
_entity_poly.pdbx_seq_one_letter_code
_entity_poly.pdbx_strand_id
1 'polypeptide(L)'
;VGPAALALESGATAWVIATRRTGSNQYRARIEEIIIPIEGTRRERMSAFLAAEARAFERAVADAPEQWWTVFFPIWDDIRP
;
A
#
# COMPACT_ATOMS: atom_id res chain seq x y z
N VAL A 1 -15.28 -1.19 -4.55
CA VAL A 1 -14.55 -2.46 -4.35
C VAL A 1 -13.06 -2.12 -4.30
N GLY A 2 -12.34 -2.53 -3.24
CA GLY A 2 -10.93 -2.18 -3.03
C GLY A 2 -9.95 -3.26 -3.52
N PRO A 3 -8.63 -2.98 -3.51
CA PRO A 3 -7.59 -3.87 -4.02
C PRO A 3 -7.64 -5.28 -3.41
N ALA A 4 -7.79 -5.34 -2.09
CA ALA A 4 -7.84 -6.61 -1.34
C ALA A 4 -9.04 -7.49 -1.76
N ALA A 5 -10.22 -6.88 -1.93
CA ALA A 5 -11.42 -7.61 -2.34
C ALA A 5 -11.30 -8.13 -3.77
N LEU A 6 -10.78 -7.29 -4.68
CA LEU A 6 -10.56 -7.69 -6.06
C LEU A 6 -9.56 -8.85 -6.17
N ALA A 7 -8.42 -8.77 -5.47
CA ALA A 7 -7.40 -9.80 -5.50
C ALA A 7 -7.91 -11.14 -4.93
N LEU A 8 -8.64 -11.11 -3.81
CA LEU A 8 -9.19 -12.31 -3.19
C LEU A 8 -10.28 -13.00 -4.01
N GLU A 9 -11.12 -12.23 -4.72
CA GLU A 9 -12.23 -12.77 -5.52
C GLU A 9 -11.77 -13.27 -6.90
N SER A 10 -10.83 -12.57 -7.52
CA SER A 10 -10.36 -12.89 -8.88
C SER A 10 -9.12 -13.78 -8.93
N GLY A 11 -8.35 -13.86 -7.85
CA GLY A 11 -7.04 -14.51 -7.85
C GLY A 11 -5.96 -13.71 -8.58
N ALA A 12 -6.24 -12.47 -8.99
CA ALA A 12 -5.27 -11.61 -9.65
C ALA A 12 -4.12 -11.24 -8.70
N THR A 13 -2.88 -11.30 -9.19
CA THR A 13 -1.71 -10.83 -8.47
C THR A 13 -1.84 -9.35 -8.11
N ALA A 14 -1.46 -9.00 -6.89
CA ALA A 14 -1.50 -7.63 -6.41
C ALA A 14 -0.08 -7.06 -6.29
N TRP A 15 0.07 -5.80 -6.69
CA TRP A 15 1.33 -5.06 -6.66
C TRP A 15 1.11 -3.68 -6.06
N VAL A 16 1.98 -3.28 -5.15
CA VAL A 16 2.10 -1.89 -4.71
C VAL A 16 3.15 -1.21 -5.58
N ILE A 17 2.77 -0.07 -6.17
CA ILE A 17 3.65 0.75 -6.98
C ILE A 17 3.72 2.13 -6.35
N ALA A 18 4.93 2.58 -6.04
CA ALA A 18 5.17 3.93 -5.56
C ALA A 18 6.20 4.61 -6.45
N THR A 19 5.95 5.87 -6.80
CA THR A 19 6.83 6.66 -7.67
C THR A 19 7.29 7.90 -6.92
N ARG A 20 8.58 8.20 -7.01
CA ARG A 20 9.16 9.43 -6.48
C ARG A 20 10.02 10.13 -7.52
N ARG A 21 10.14 11.45 -7.40
CA ARG A 21 11.05 12.26 -8.19
C ARG A 21 12.46 12.20 -7.61
N THR A 22 13.47 12.02 -8.45
CA THR A 22 14.88 11.95 -8.03
C THR A 22 15.76 13.05 -8.64
N GLY A 23 15.20 13.85 -9.55
CA GLY A 23 15.90 14.92 -10.25
C GLY A 23 14.98 15.63 -11.24
N SER A 24 15.52 16.58 -12.02
CA SER A 24 14.74 17.24 -13.06
C SER A 24 14.32 16.23 -14.14
N ASN A 25 13.02 16.05 -14.32
CA ASN A 25 12.42 15.06 -15.23
C ASN A 25 12.86 13.60 -14.99
N GLN A 26 13.30 13.27 -13.77
CA GLN A 26 13.69 11.91 -13.38
C GLN A 26 12.79 11.38 -12.29
N TYR A 27 12.29 10.16 -12.51
CA TYR A 27 11.43 9.44 -11.58
C TYR A 27 11.97 8.04 -11.34
N ARG A 28 11.78 7.53 -10.13
CA ARG A 28 12.09 6.16 -9.76
C ARG A 28 10.82 5.52 -9.19
N ALA A 29 10.49 4.33 -9.68
CA ALA A 29 9.42 3.51 -9.16
C ALA A 29 9.98 2.40 -8.25
N ARG A 30 9.24 2.12 -7.18
CA ARG A 30 9.34 0.91 -6.37
C ARG A 30 8.12 0.06 -6.68
N ILE A 31 8.35 -1.22 -6.97
CA ILE A 31 7.30 -2.20 -7.26
C ILE A 31 7.49 -3.35 -6.27
N GLU A 32 6.46 -3.65 -5.50
CA GLU A 32 6.48 -4.72 -4.49
C GLU A 32 5.24 -5.59 -4.67
N GLU A 33 5.43 -6.92 -4.72
CA GLU A 33 4.31 -7.87 -4.77
C GLU A 33 3.66 -7.97 -3.39
N ILE A 34 2.34 -7.99 -3.35
CA ILE A 34 1.57 -8.32 -2.14
C ILE A 34 1.14 -9.78 -2.23
N ILE A 35 1.73 -10.61 -1.36
CA ILE A 35 1.37 -12.02 -1.26
C ILE A 35 -0.07 -12.13 -0.77
N ILE A 36 -0.93 -12.76 -1.58
CA ILE A 36 -2.33 -12.99 -1.24
C ILE A 36 -2.40 -14.12 -0.21
N PRO A 37 -2.94 -13.89 1.00
CA PRO A 37 -3.08 -14.93 1.99
C PRO A 37 -3.97 -16.05 1.48
N ILE A 38 -3.58 -17.32 1.70
CA ILE A 38 -4.34 -18.50 1.27
C ILE A 38 -5.11 -19.18 2.41
N GLU A 39 -4.68 -18.96 3.66
CA GLU A 39 -5.27 -19.57 4.86
C GLU A 39 -6.19 -18.61 5.61
N GLY A 40 -7.11 -19.17 6.39
CA GLY A 40 -8.05 -18.43 7.23
C GLY A 40 -9.37 -18.06 6.53
N THR A 41 -10.26 -17.47 7.30
CA THR A 41 -11.54 -16.94 6.83
C THR A 41 -11.33 -15.80 5.83
N ARG A 42 -12.34 -15.52 4.99
CA ARG A 42 -12.30 -14.38 4.06
C ARG A 42 -11.95 -13.07 4.74
N ARG A 43 -12.47 -12.85 5.96
CA ARG A 43 -12.19 -11.63 6.75
C ARG A 43 -10.73 -11.58 7.20
N GLU A 44 -10.18 -12.67 7.72
CA GLU A 44 -8.77 -12.74 8.13
C GLU A 44 -7.83 -12.53 6.94
N ARG A 45 -8.13 -13.17 5.81
CA ARG A 45 -7.37 -12.99 4.57
C ARG A 45 -7.40 -11.54 4.08
N MET A 46 -8.56 -10.89 4.14
CA MET A 46 -8.71 -9.47 3.82
C MET A 46 -7.87 -8.58 4.73
N SER A 47 -7.96 -8.78 6.05
CA SER A 47 -7.19 -8.02 7.03
C SER A 47 -5.67 -8.23 6.86
N ALA A 48 -5.23 -9.46 6.62
CA ALA A 48 -3.83 -9.77 6.38
C ALA A 48 -3.30 -9.14 5.08
N PHE A 49 -4.08 -9.17 4.00
CA PHE A 49 -3.73 -8.48 2.75
C PHE A 49 -3.56 -6.97 2.98
N LEU A 50 -4.56 -6.33 3.61
CA LEU A 50 -4.53 -4.88 3.86
C LEU A 50 -3.37 -4.47 4.76
N ALA A 51 -3.02 -5.30 5.75
CA ALA A 51 -1.85 -5.07 6.59
C ALA A 51 -0.54 -5.19 5.79
N ALA A 52 -0.43 -6.15 4.87
CA ALA A 52 0.73 -6.28 4.00
C ALA A 52 0.87 -5.09 3.03
N GLU A 53 -0.25 -4.65 2.45
CA GLU A 53 -0.34 -3.46 1.60
C GLU A 53 0.09 -2.19 2.37
N ALA A 54 -0.44 -1.98 3.58
CA ALA A 54 -0.05 -0.84 4.43
C ALA A 54 1.46 -0.84 4.71
N ARG A 55 2.06 -1.98 5.06
CA ARG A 55 3.51 -2.08 5.29
C ARG A 55 4.33 -1.80 4.03
N ALA A 56 3.84 -2.18 2.85
CA ALA A 56 4.50 -1.84 1.58
C ALA A 56 4.46 -0.33 1.32
N PHE A 57 3.32 0.31 1.59
CA PHE A 57 3.23 1.77 1.54
C PHE A 57 4.14 2.45 2.56
N GLU A 58 4.20 1.99 3.81
CA GLU A 58 5.10 2.55 4.83
C GLU A 58 6.57 2.55 4.35
N ARG A 59 7.04 1.43 3.80
CA ARG A 59 8.40 1.34 3.22
C ARG A 59 8.60 2.30 2.05
N ALA A 60 7.62 2.40 1.16
CA ALA A 60 7.69 3.29 0.01
C ALA A 60 7.67 4.78 0.39
N VAL A 61 6.85 5.15 1.37
CA VAL A 61 6.77 6.52 1.90
C VAL A 61 8.07 6.86 2.63
N ALA A 62 8.64 5.94 3.40
CA ALA A 62 9.91 6.15 4.09
C ALA A 62 11.08 6.46 3.15
N ASP A 63 11.03 6.02 1.87
CA ASP A 63 12.07 6.28 0.87
C ASP A 63 12.10 7.76 0.39
N ALA A 64 10.98 8.50 0.50
CA ALA A 64 10.87 9.93 0.16
C ALA A 64 9.63 10.57 0.84
N PRO A 65 9.64 10.69 2.17
CA PRO A 65 8.47 11.14 2.94
C PRO A 65 8.04 12.55 2.56
N GLU A 66 8.98 13.41 2.14
CA GLU A 66 8.72 14.78 1.69
C GLU A 66 7.87 14.86 0.41
N GLN A 67 7.74 13.76 -0.34
CA GLN A 67 6.94 13.69 -1.56
C GLN A 67 5.57 13.04 -1.35
N TRP A 68 5.26 12.59 -0.12
CA TRP A 68 3.99 11.95 0.19
C TRP A 68 2.98 12.96 0.74
N TRP A 69 2.12 13.48 -0.13
CA TRP A 69 1.18 14.55 0.22
C TRP A 69 -0.01 14.11 1.05
N THR A 70 -0.21 12.80 1.26
CA THR A 70 -1.29 12.31 2.12
C THR A 70 -1.10 12.75 3.58
N VAL A 71 0.12 13.14 3.99
CA VAL A 71 0.40 13.72 5.32
C VAL A 71 -0.42 14.98 5.63
N PHE A 72 -0.95 15.66 4.60
CA PHE A 72 -1.81 16.84 4.78
C PHE A 72 -3.27 16.50 5.06
N PHE A 73 -3.63 15.21 5.08
CA PHE A 73 -4.99 14.74 5.35
C PHE A 73 -5.03 13.97 6.68
N PRO A 74 -6.10 14.12 7.49
CA PRO A 74 -6.28 13.34 8.69
C PRO A 74 -6.66 11.90 8.31
N ILE A 75 -5.66 11.03 8.21
CA ILE A 75 -5.85 9.61 7.86
C ILE A 75 -5.72 8.67 9.07
N TRP A 76 -5.27 9.18 10.21
CA TRP A 76 -5.18 8.47 11.47
C TRP A 76 -6.13 9.12 12.49
N ASP A 77 -7.09 8.33 12.98
CA ASP A 77 -8.12 8.82 13.91
C ASP A 77 -7.58 9.18 15.29
N ASP A 78 -6.41 8.63 15.65
CA ASP A 78 -5.73 8.72 16.95
C ASP A 78 -4.71 9.87 17.03
N ILE A 79 -4.44 10.57 15.93
CA ILE A 79 -3.52 11.73 15.89
C ILE A 79 -4.31 13.06 15.92
N ARG A 80 -5.48 13.08 16.57
CA ARG A 80 -6.19 14.35 16.79
C ARG A 80 -5.43 15.20 17.82
N PRO A 81 -5.29 16.53 17.61
CA PRO A 81 -4.71 17.42 18.60
C PRO A 81 -5.53 17.46 19.90
#